data_AF-A0A4Y8IT80-F1
#
_entry.id   AF-A0A4Y8IT80-F1
#
_cell.length_a   1.000
_cell.length_b   1.000
_cell.length_c   1.000
_cell.angle_alpha   90.00
_cell.angle_beta   90.00
_cell.angle_gamma   90.00
#
_symmetry.space_group_name_H-M   'P 1'
#
loop_
_entity.id
_entity.type
_entity.pdbx_description
1 polymer ?
#
loop_
_entity_poly.entity_id
_entity_poly.type
_entity_poly.pdbx_seq_one_letter_code
_entity_poly.pdbx_strand_id
1 'polypeptide(L)'
;MIPLIVDYIKEQTKIHNQNNVTRSKAYLNFYEKHPEIKWSFLASMVSRNAGWNMTDLQTEPYVQFLSEDRRKSLYLTYESINWYIFQDAYPQLLIYQLSMEKNTPLFFLLKHFYVSSFIEQEWYRFYREKNKERLLYAQIINEQNIIELPIMEHQPYKNKIFRSLTFQTQNIVDYNAVLLPTENGQLYGEFVSHFLNVSRRIAIGKKIANILFYPYLYPRFLSFARRVAISGSRKEYEQFTEEKLIHSNPLKDFYRNTQHHMTDYKGDWSSYTKIKKKWWKEENIEQIVPINSEFYQKRKWLKQLSTIKSSIKHESVEKS
;
A
#
# COMPACT_ATOMS: atom_id res chain seq x y z
N MET A 1 9.75 -27.72 -18.85
CA MET A 1 8.96 -26.50 -19.09
C MET A 1 8.48 -25.83 -17.80
N ILE A 2 7.86 -26.56 -16.85
CA ILE A 2 7.43 -25.99 -15.55
C ILE A 2 8.57 -25.32 -14.78
N PRO A 3 9.76 -25.92 -14.59
CA PRO A 3 10.87 -25.26 -13.87
C PRO A 3 11.25 -23.91 -14.49
N LEU A 4 11.35 -23.84 -15.82
CA LEU A 4 11.68 -22.60 -16.54
C LEU A 4 10.64 -21.48 -16.32
N ILE A 5 9.34 -21.83 -16.29
CA ILE A 5 8.29 -20.85 -16.01
C ILE A 5 8.41 -20.34 -14.56
N VAL A 6 8.63 -21.25 -13.61
CA VAL A 6 8.76 -20.90 -12.20
C VAL A 6 9.98 -20.00 -11.99
N ASP A 7 11.12 -20.34 -12.58
CA ASP A 7 12.35 -19.55 -12.46
C ASP A 7 12.21 -18.18 -13.11
N TYR A 8 11.55 -18.10 -14.28
CA TYR A 8 11.20 -16.83 -14.91
C TYR A 8 10.37 -15.94 -13.98
N ILE A 9 9.29 -16.46 -13.39
CA ILE A 9 8.43 -15.70 -12.48
C ILE A 9 9.18 -15.27 -11.23
N LYS A 10 10.05 -16.12 -10.66
CA LYS A 10 10.89 -15.77 -9.51
C LYS A 10 11.82 -14.61 -9.85
N GLU A 11 12.48 -14.66 -11.00
CA GLU A 11 13.39 -13.60 -11.42
C GLU A 11 12.66 -12.29 -11.70
N GLN A 12 11.53 -12.33 -12.42
CA GLN A 12 10.71 -11.14 -12.66
C GLN A 12 10.18 -10.53 -11.35
N THR A 13 9.73 -11.36 -10.42
CA THR A 13 9.32 -10.91 -9.09
C THR A 13 10.48 -10.23 -8.36
N LYS A 14 11.67 -10.82 -8.36
CA LYS A 14 12.86 -10.23 -7.74
C LYS A 14 13.25 -8.89 -8.35
N ILE A 15 13.22 -8.78 -9.69
CA ILE A 15 13.55 -7.55 -10.42
C ILE A 15 12.56 -6.43 -10.07
N HIS A 16 11.27 -6.73 -10.02
CA HIS A 16 10.24 -5.72 -9.78
C HIS A 16 9.95 -5.45 -8.30
N ASN A 17 10.42 -6.30 -7.37
CA ASN A 17 10.28 -6.13 -5.92
C ASN A 17 11.48 -5.41 -5.27
N GLN A 18 12.29 -4.69 -6.05
CA GLN A 18 13.51 -4.03 -5.54
C GLN A 18 13.23 -2.85 -4.60
N ASN A 19 12.17 -2.09 -4.87
CA ASN A 19 11.74 -0.94 -4.08
C ASN A 19 10.29 -0.56 -4.41
N ASN A 20 9.72 0.37 -3.64
CA ASN A 20 8.34 0.83 -3.83
C ASN A 20 8.04 1.36 -5.26
N VAL A 21 8.97 2.09 -5.89
CA VAL A 21 8.77 2.67 -7.22
C VAL A 21 8.66 1.59 -8.29
N THR A 22 9.56 0.60 -8.27
CA THR A 22 9.56 -0.52 -9.21
C THR A 22 8.30 -1.38 -9.07
N ARG A 23 7.85 -1.64 -7.85
CA ARG A 23 6.59 -2.34 -7.56
C ARG A 23 5.38 -1.60 -8.12
N SER A 24 5.27 -0.31 -7.79
CA SER A 24 4.15 0.55 -8.21
C SER A 24 4.04 0.62 -9.74
N LYS A 25 5.17 0.68 -10.45
CA LYS A 25 5.24 0.65 -11.92
C LYS A 25 4.84 -0.71 -12.47
N ALA A 26 5.32 -1.80 -11.89
CA ALA A 26 4.98 -3.15 -12.35
C ALA A 26 3.47 -3.41 -12.30
N TYR A 27 2.81 -2.98 -11.22
CA TYR A 27 1.35 -3.05 -11.09
C TYR A 27 0.60 -2.21 -12.13
N LEU A 28 1.05 -0.98 -12.40
CA LEU A 28 0.42 -0.14 -13.42
C LEU A 28 0.59 -0.76 -14.82
N ASN A 29 1.82 -1.12 -15.18
CA ASN A 29 2.13 -1.71 -16.49
C ASN A 29 1.34 -3.00 -16.73
N PHE A 30 1.13 -3.80 -15.69
CA PHE A 30 0.29 -4.98 -15.78
C PHE A 30 -1.18 -4.62 -16.03
N TYR A 31 -1.71 -3.66 -15.27
CA TYR A 31 -3.09 -3.22 -15.41
C TYR A 31 -3.41 -2.65 -16.79
N GLU A 32 -2.48 -1.92 -17.40
CA GLU A 32 -2.67 -1.38 -18.75
C GLU A 32 -2.85 -2.46 -19.82
N LYS A 33 -2.26 -3.65 -19.60
CA LYS A 33 -2.42 -4.83 -20.47
C LYS A 33 -3.63 -5.68 -20.10
N HIS A 34 -3.99 -5.69 -18.82
CA HIS A 34 -5.04 -6.54 -18.23
C HIS A 34 -6.01 -5.74 -17.35
N PRO A 35 -6.81 -4.82 -17.93
CA PRO A 35 -7.69 -3.94 -17.17
C PRO A 35 -8.83 -4.66 -16.43
N GLU A 36 -9.08 -5.94 -16.76
CA GLU A 36 -9.96 -6.84 -16.01
C GLU A 36 -9.44 -7.18 -14.61
N ILE A 37 -8.12 -7.10 -14.38
CA ILE A 37 -7.50 -7.36 -13.09
C ILE A 37 -7.43 -6.06 -12.28
N LYS A 38 -8.61 -5.62 -11.83
CA LYS A 38 -8.81 -4.36 -11.08
C LYS A 38 -7.84 -4.18 -9.91
N TRP A 39 -7.49 -5.26 -9.20
CA TRP A 39 -6.60 -5.17 -8.05
C TRP A 39 -5.21 -4.65 -8.43
N SER A 40 -4.70 -4.92 -9.63
CA SER A 40 -3.39 -4.40 -10.05
C SER A 40 -3.38 -2.86 -10.10
N PHE A 41 -4.47 -2.22 -10.56
CA PHE A 41 -4.54 -0.76 -10.51
C PHE A 41 -4.64 -0.23 -9.08
N LEU A 42 -5.47 -0.88 -8.26
CA LEU A 42 -5.58 -0.56 -6.83
C LEU A 42 -4.21 -0.64 -6.15
N ALA A 43 -3.49 -1.75 -6.33
CA ALA A 43 -2.17 -1.98 -5.77
C ALA A 43 -1.15 -0.93 -6.24
N SER A 44 -1.20 -0.52 -7.52
CA SER A 44 -0.35 0.59 -8.00
C SER A 44 -0.64 1.88 -7.24
N MET A 45 -1.91 2.29 -7.14
CA MET A 45 -2.29 3.55 -6.49
C MET A 45 -2.01 3.54 -4.99
N VAL A 46 -2.29 2.43 -4.30
CA VAL A 46 -2.01 2.28 -2.86
C VAL A 46 -0.50 2.18 -2.60
N SER A 47 0.27 1.51 -3.47
CA SER A 47 1.72 1.44 -3.30
C SER A 47 2.40 2.80 -3.53
N ARG A 48 1.92 3.62 -4.49
CA ARG A 48 2.35 5.03 -4.61
C ARG A 48 2.13 5.82 -3.31
N ASN A 49 1.03 5.53 -2.60
CA ASN A 49 0.78 6.15 -1.31
C ASN A 49 1.82 5.77 -0.25
N ALA A 50 2.24 4.51 -0.21
CA ALA A 50 3.33 4.09 0.66
C ALA A 50 4.64 4.81 0.31
N GLY A 51 4.91 5.05 -0.97
CA GLY A 51 6.08 5.80 -1.43
C GLY A 51 6.17 7.20 -0.81
N TRP A 52 5.12 8.03 -0.97
CA TRP A 52 5.15 9.38 -0.38
C TRP A 52 5.21 9.35 1.14
N ASN A 53 4.53 8.40 1.80
CA ASN A 53 4.65 8.22 3.25
C ASN A 53 6.10 7.90 3.68
N MET A 54 6.85 7.13 2.89
CA MET A 54 8.27 6.86 3.15
C MET A 54 9.12 8.13 3.02
N THR A 55 8.94 8.92 1.94
CA THR A 55 9.74 10.16 1.74
C THR A 55 9.38 11.26 2.74
N ASP A 56 8.13 11.30 3.20
CA ASP A 56 7.67 12.28 4.18
C ASP A 56 8.37 12.16 5.53
N LEU A 57 8.88 10.97 5.87
CA LEU A 57 9.70 10.78 7.06
C LEU A 57 10.95 11.68 7.04
N GLN A 58 11.39 12.17 5.88
CA GLN A 58 12.52 13.10 5.76
C GLN A 58 12.10 14.58 5.75
N THR A 59 10.80 14.88 5.88
CA THR A 59 10.29 16.26 5.90
C THR A 59 10.31 16.85 7.31
N GLU A 60 10.32 18.18 7.39
CA GLU A 60 10.47 18.96 8.62
C GLU A 60 9.57 18.47 9.79
N PRO A 61 8.25 18.24 9.63
CA PRO A 61 7.41 17.82 10.76
C PRO A 61 7.83 16.47 11.36
N TYR A 62 8.25 15.52 10.51
CA TYR A 62 8.66 14.20 10.97
C TYR A 62 10.08 14.20 11.54
N VAL A 63 11.00 14.96 10.94
CA VAL A 63 12.38 15.11 11.44
C VAL A 63 12.40 15.79 12.81
N GLN A 64 11.56 16.80 13.03
CA GLN A 64 11.43 17.46 14.33
C GLN A 64 10.75 16.56 15.37
N PHE A 65 9.77 15.76 14.96
CA PHE A 65 8.95 14.99 15.89
C PHE A 65 9.55 13.63 16.27
N LEU A 66 10.27 12.98 15.35
CA LEU A 66 10.77 11.60 15.47
C LEU A 66 12.30 11.54 15.37
N SER A 67 12.92 10.72 16.22
CA SER A 67 14.35 10.39 16.09
C SER A 67 14.63 9.66 14.77
N GLU A 68 15.87 9.72 14.31
CA GLU A 68 16.31 9.01 13.10
C GLU A 68 16.01 7.51 13.16
N ASP A 69 16.28 6.85 14.29
CA ASP A 69 15.96 5.43 14.49
C ASP A 69 14.47 5.12 14.32
N ARG A 70 13.60 6.00 14.83
CA ARG A 70 12.13 5.85 14.69
C ARG A 70 11.71 6.02 13.25
N ARG A 71 12.26 7.01 12.54
CA ARG A 71 12.00 7.24 11.11
C ARG A 71 12.48 6.07 10.26
N LYS A 72 13.68 5.55 10.53
CA LYS A 72 14.22 4.35 9.88
C LYS A 72 13.33 3.12 10.13
N SER A 73 12.86 2.93 11.36
CA SER A 73 11.95 1.83 11.71
C SER A 73 10.60 1.94 10.99
N LEU A 74 10.04 3.14 10.88
CA LEU A 74 8.80 3.39 10.12
C LEU A 74 9.00 3.14 8.63
N TYR A 75 10.10 3.63 8.05
CA TYR A 75 10.48 3.35 6.67
C TYR A 75 10.54 1.85 6.40
N LEU A 76 11.29 1.09 7.22
CA LEU A 76 11.42 -0.36 7.08
C LEU A 76 10.07 -1.06 7.23
N THR A 77 9.18 -0.56 8.10
CA THR A 77 7.83 -1.12 8.24
C THR A 77 7.01 -0.95 6.96
N TYR A 78 6.99 0.26 6.39
CA TYR A 78 6.31 0.49 5.12
C TYR A 78 6.91 -0.36 3.99
N GLU A 79 8.23 -0.43 3.94
CA GLU A 79 8.97 -1.14 2.89
C GLU A 79 8.72 -2.65 2.96
N SER A 80 8.87 -3.25 4.15
CA SER A 80 8.62 -4.68 4.36
C SER A 80 7.17 -5.06 4.05
N ILE A 81 6.17 -4.30 4.51
CA ILE A 81 4.76 -4.60 4.23
C ILE A 81 4.51 -4.61 2.71
N ASN A 82 4.99 -3.60 1.99
CA ASN A 82 4.82 -3.53 0.53
C ASN A 82 5.60 -4.64 -0.19
N TRP A 83 6.77 -5.01 0.33
CA TRP A 83 7.57 -6.10 -0.20
C TRP A 83 6.85 -7.45 -0.06
N TYR A 84 6.28 -7.75 1.11
CA TYR A 84 5.52 -8.98 1.36
C TYR A 84 4.28 -9.09 0.46
N ILE A 85 3.53 -7.99 0.29
CA ILE A 85 2.38 -7.94 -0.62
C ILE A 85 2.81 -8.28 -2.05
N PHE A 86 3.89 -7.65 -2.53
CA PHE A 86 4.35 -7.84 -3.90
C PHE A 86 4.91 -9.23 -4.15
N GLN A 87 5.60 -9.80 -3.15
CA GLN A 87 6.16 -11.13 -3.20
C GLN A 87 5.09 -12.21 -3.41
N ASP A 88 3.87 -12.01 -2.87
CA ASP A 88 2.72 -12.88 -3.09
C ASP A 88 1.95 -12.55 -4.38
N ALA A 89 1.65 -11.27 -4.60
CA ALA A 89 0.69 -10.88 -5.62
C ALA A 89 1.28 -10.85 -7.03
N TYR A 90 2.53 -10.41 -7.22
CA TYR A 90 3.10 -10.29 -8.56
C TYR A 90 3.26 -11.63 -9.29
N PRO A 91 3.68 -12.73 -8.63
CA PRO A 91 3.61 -14.06 -9.23
C PRO A 91 2.22 -14.45 -9.74
N GLN A 92 1.15 -14.09 -9.01
CA GLN A 92 -0.22 -14.34 -9.44
C GLN A 92 -0.55 -13.62 -10.74
N LEU A 93 -0.14 -12.35 -10.86
CA LEU A 93 -0.34 -11.55 -12.05
C LEU A 93 0.39 -12.17 -13.27
N LEU A 94 1.66 -12.56 -13.10
CA LEU A 94 2.43 -13.20 -14.17
C LEU A 94 1.85 -14.56 -14.57
N ILE A 95 1.38 -15.37 -13.62
CA ILE A 95 0.71 -16.64 -13.90
C ILE A 95 -0.59 -16.41 -14.67
N TYR A 96 -1.37 -15.39 -14.32
CA TYR A 96 -2.56 -15.03 -15.08
C TYR A 96 -2.21 -14.64 -16.53
N GLN A 97 -1.24 -13.75 -16.72
CA GLN A 97 -0.81 -13.34 -18.06
C GLN A 97 -0.35 -14.55 -18.89
N LEU A 98 0.50 -15.40 -18.35
CA LEU A 98 0.97 -16.63 -19.03
C LEU A 98 -0.18 -17.60 -19.31
N SER A 99 -1.18 -17.67 -18.42
CA SER A 99 -2.36 -18.51 -18.64
C SER A 99 -3.20 -18.01 -19.82
N MET A 100 -3.33 -16.69 -19.97
CA MET A 100 -4.02 -16.08 -21.10
C MET A 100 -3.24 -16.29 -22.41
N GLU A 101 -1.92 -16.08 -22.40
CA GLU A 101 -1.05 -16.29 -23.57
C GLU A 101 -1.06 -17.74 -24.08
N LYS A 102 -1.14 -18.71 -23.15
CA LYS A 102 -1.20 -20.15 -23.48
C LYS A 102 -2.62 -20.70 -23.62
N ASN A 103 -3.64 -19.86 -23.42
CA ASN A 103 -5.05 -20.25 -23.36
C ASN A 103 -5.31 -21.47 -22.45
N THR A 104 -4.58 -21.58 -21.33
CA THR A 104 -4.62 -22.72 -20.40
C THR A 104 -4.41 -22.20 -18.98
N PRO A 105 -5.25 -22.56 -17.99
CA PRO A 105 -5.08 -22.09 -16.62
C PRO A 105 -3.84 -22.71 -15.96
N LEU A 106 -2.85 -21.90 -15.60
CA LEU A 106 -1.59 -22.32 -14.97
C LEU A 106 -1.57 -22.09 -13.46
N PHE A 107 -2.71 -21.89 -12.81
CA PHE A 107 -2.79 -21.49 -11.40
C PHE A 107 -2.25 -22.54 -10.42
N PHE A 108 -2.13 -23.81 -10.83
CA PHE A 108 -1.43 -24.84 -10.06
C PHE A 108 0.05 -24.51 -9.78
N LEU A 109 0.63 -23.53 -10.50
CA LEU A 109 1.99 -23.03 -10.24
C LEU A 109 2.07 -22.14 -9.00
N LEU A 110 0.95 -21.63 -8.48
CA LEU A 110 0.90 -20.71 -7.33
C LEU A 110 1.54 -21.31 -6.07
N LYS A 111 1.45 -22.63 -5.89
CA LYS A 111 2.13 -23.37 -4.81
C LYS A 111 3.64 -23.18 -4.74
N HIS A 112 4.28 -22.75 -5.84
CA HIS A 112 5.72 -22.45 -5.88
C HIS A 112 6.08 -21.05 -5.37
N PHE A 113 5.08 -20.23 -5.02
CA PHE A 113 5.24 -18.81 -4.68
C PHE A 113 4.64 -18.45 -3.31
N TYR A 114 4.42 -19.45 -2.43
CA TYR A 114 3.88 -19.23 -1.08
C TYR A 114 2.47 -18.60 -1.07
N VAL A 115 1.79 -18.67 -2.21
CA VAL A 115 0.45 -18.13 -2.41
C VAL A 115 -0.57 -19.06 -1.76
N SER A 116 -1.58 -18.47 -1.11
CA SER A 116 -2.63 -19.24 -0.42
C SER A 116 -3.47 -20.07 -1.39
N SER A 117 -3.89 -21.25 -0.92
CA SER A 117 -4.86 -22.09 -1.65
C SER A 117 -6.21 -21.38 -1.83
N PHE A 118 -6.55 -20.45 -0.92
CA PHE A 118 -7.71 -19.58 -1.06
C PHE A 118 -7.66 -18.77 -2.36
N ILE A 119 -6.59 -18.01 -2.62
CA ILE A 119 -6.55 -17.16 -3.80
C ILE A 119 -6.32 -17.97 -5.08
N GLU A 120 -5.65 -19.13 -5.00
CA GLU A 120 -5.57 -20.09 -6.11
C GLU A 120 -6.95 -20.53 -6.59
N GLN A 121 -7.86 -20.89 -5.68
CA GLN A 121 -9.23 -21.28 -6.02
C GLN A 121 -10.01 -20.11 -6.67
N GLU A 122 -9.81 -18.89 -6.18
CA GLU A 122 -10.45 -17.69 -6.72
C GLU A 122 -9.91 -17.32 -8.11
N TRP A 123 -8.64 -17.61 -8.41
CA TRP A 123 -8.10 -17.48 -9.78
C TRP A 123 -8.73 -18.48 -10.75
N TYR A 124 -8.85 -19.76 -10.37
CA TYR A 124 -9.58 -20.74 -11.18
C TYR A 124 -11.04 -20.33 -11.39
N ARG A 125 -11.69 -19.80 -10.34
CA ARG A 125 -13.05 -19.30 -10.43
C ARG A 125 -13.15 -18.13 -11.39
N PHE A 126 -12.30 -17.12 -11.24
CA PHE A 126 -12.26 -15.97 -12.14
C PHE A 126 -12.02 -16.38 -13.59
N TYR A 127 -11.14 -17.35 -13.84
CA TYR A 127 -10.88 -17.84 -15.19
C TYR A 127 -12.14 -18.37 -15.88
N ARG A 128 -13.04 -19.02 -15.12
CA ARG A 128 -14.34 -19.53 -15.63
C ARG A 128 -15.45 -18.47 -15.66
N GLU A 129 -15.62 -17.73 -14.56
CA GLU A 129 -16.78 -16.86 -14.33
C GLU A 129 -16.56 -15.40 -14.78
N LYS A 130 -15.30 -14.98 -14.95
CA LYS A 130 -14.89 -13.60 -15.29
C LYS A 130 -15.43 -12.52 -14.34
N ASN A 131 -15.79 -12.89 -13.10
CA ASN A 131 -16.29 -11.96 -12.10
C ASN A 131 -15.15 -11.10 -11.52
N LYS A 132 -14.97 -9.91 -12.09
CA LYS A 132 -13.89 -8.96 -11.74
C LYS A 132 -13.97 -8.45 -10.30
N GLU A 133 -15.19 -8.23 -9.78
CA GLU A 133 -15.40 -7.69 -8.44
C GLU A 133 -15.10 -8.73 -7.37
N ARG A 134 -15.52 -9.98 -7.61
CA ARG A 134 -15.18 -11.08 -6.72
C ARG A 134 -13.68 -11.29 -6.63
N LEU A 135 -12.98 -11.30 -7.77
CA LEU A 135 -11.52 -11.45 -7.77
C LEU A 135 -10.85 -10.29 -7.03
N LEU A 136 -11.29 -9.04 -7.28
CA LEU A 136 -10.78 -7.86 -6.58
C LEU A 136 -10.91 -8.01 -5.06
N TYR A 137 -12.08 -8.41 -4.56
CA TYR A 137 -12.30 -8.62 -3.13
C TYR A 137 -11.50 -9.79 -2.58
N ALA A 138 -11.37 -10.88 -3.34
CA ALA A 138 -10.53 -12.01 -2.96
C ALA A 138 -9.06 -11.59 -2.80
N GLN A 139 -8.53 -10.80 -3.73
CA GLN A 139 -7.15 -10.30 -3.68
C GLN A 139 -6.95 -9.35 -2.48
N ILE A 140 -7.91 -8.45 -2.20
CA ILE A 140 -7.89 -7.61 -0.98
C ILE A 140 -7.88 -8.47 0.29
N ILE A 141 -8.75 -9.50 0.36
CA ILE A 141 -8.80 -10.40 1.52
C ILE A 141 -7.47 -11.14 1.67
N ASN A 142 -6.92 -11.68 0.58
CA ASN A 142 -5.65 -12.41 0.60
C ASN A 142 -4.50 -11.54 1.08
N GLU A 143 -4.33 -10.36 0.47
CA GLU A 143 -3.31 -9.39 0.84
C GLU A 143 -3.36 -9.06 2.34
N GLN A 144 -4.55 -8.74 2.85
CA GLN A 144 -4.71 -8.28 4.23
C GLN A 144 -4.47 -9.36 5.27
N ASN A 145 -4.69 -10.64 4.93
CA ASN A 145 -4.34 -11.77 5.79
C ASN A 145 -2.85 -12.14 5.70
N ILE A 146 -2.23 -12.01 4.52
CA ILE A 146 -0.79 -12.23 4.34
C ILE A 146 0.01 -11.27 5.20
N ILE A 147 -0.35 -9.99 5.20
CA ILE A 147 0.38 -8.99 5.97
C ILE A 147 0.04 -9.01 7.46
N GLU A 148 -0.95 -9.78 7.93
CA GLU A 148 -1.32 -9.81 9.35
C GLU A 148 -0.15 -10.30 10.22
N LEU A 149 0.49 -11.41 9.83
CA LEU A 149 1.64 -11.95 10.57
C LEU A 149 2.85 -11.00 10.53
N PRO A 150 3.36 -10.56 9.37
CA PRO A 150 4.42 -9.56 9.33
C PRO A 150 4.07 -8.29 10.11
N ILE A 151 2.83 -7.78 10.02
CA ILE A 151 2.41 -6.65 10.83
C ILE A 151 2.54 -7.00 12.31
N MET A 152 2.02 -8.14 12.78
CA MET A 152 2.04 -8.56 14.19
C MET A 152 3.44 -8.96 14.72
N GLU A 153 4.34 -9.46 13.87
CA GLU A 153 5.67 -9.97 14.23
C GLU A 153 6.77 -8.92 14.04
N HIS A 154 6.81 -8.26 12.88
CA HIS A 154 7.71 -7.13 12.61
C HIS A 154 7.27 -5.84 13.30
N GLN A 155 6.34 -5.90 14.24
CA GLN A 155 5.90 -4.73 14.97
C GLN A 155 7.13 -3.96 15.53
N PRO A 156 7.46 -2.73 15.05
CA PRO A 156 8.08 -1.73 15.93
C PRO A 156 7.26 -1.54 17.24
N TYR A 157 5.98 -1.94 17.18
CA TYR A 157 4.96 -1.86 18.20
C TYR A 157 5.05 -2.90 19.34
N LYS A 158 5.82 -4.01 19.24
CA LYS A 158 5.81 -5.00 20.34
C LYS A 158 6.74 -4.59 21.48
N ASN A 159 7.88 -3.93 21.22
CA ASN A 159 8.91 -3.79 22.25
C ASN A 159 9.58 -2.44 22.51
N LYS A 160 9.49 -1.38 21.68
CA LYS A 160 10.06 -0.06 22.07
C LYS A 160 9.33 1.19 21.57
N ILE A 161 8.53 1.12 20.50
CA ILE A 161 7.92 2.35 19.91
C ILE A 161 6.54 2.67 20.50
N PHE A 162 5.79 1.66 20.97
CA PHE A 162 4.45 1.85 21.57
C PHE A 162 4.38 1.56 23.08
N ARG A 163 5.40 0.95 23.70
CA ARG A 163 5.45 0.85 25.18
C ARG A 163 5.86 2.17 25.86
N SER A 164 6.52 3.09 25.14
CA SER A 164 6.65 4.49 25.58
C SER A 164 5.42 5.29 25.12
N LEU A 165 4.24 4.96 25.66
CA LEU A 165 2.99 5.65 25.35
C LEU A 165 3.01 7.05 25.97
N THR A 166 3.33 8.05 25.15
CA THR A 166 2.58 9.31 25.19
C THR A 166 1.71 9.32 23.95
N PHE A 167 0.43 9.66 24.15
CA PHE A 167 -0.71 9.83 23.24
C PHE A 167 -0.46 10.27 21.77
N GLN A 168 0.74 10.69 21.41
CA GLN A 168 1.01 11.46 20.20
C GLN A 168 1.30 10.61 18.94
N THR A 169 1.69 9.32 19.06
CA THR A 169 1.98 8.46 17.89
C THR A 169 0.76 7.77 17.30
N GLN A 170 -0.26 7.46 18.11
CA GLN A 170 -1.57 7.01 17.60
C GLN A 170 -2.18 8.05 16.65
N ASN A 171 -2.07 9.33 17.03
CA ASN A 171 -2.53 10.44 16.20
C ASN A 171 -1.87 10.46 14.81
N ILE A 172 -0.57 10.15 14.68
CA ILE A 172 0.15 10.18 13.38
C ILE A 172 -0.38 9.12 12.40
N VAL A 173 -0.74 7.93 12.88
CA VAL A 173 -1.35 6.89 12.03
C VAL A 173 -2.76 7.30 11.63
N ASP A 174 -3.54 7.86 12.56
CA ASP A 174 -4.90 8.39 12.30
C ASP A 174 -4.90 9.65 11.40
N TYR A 175 -3.74 10.27 11.17
CA TYR A 175 -3.54 11.35 10.20
C TYR A 175 -3.15 10.87 8.79
N ASN A 176 -2.84 9.58 8.63
CA ASN A 176 -2.52 9.02 7.31
C ASN A 176 -3.79 8.65 6.54
N ALA A 177 -3.75 8.90 5.24
CA ALA A 177 -4.83 8.61 4.32
C ALA A 177 -4.26 7.91 3.09
N VAL A 178 -5.08 7.06 2.48
CA VAL A 178 -4.83 6.57 1.11
C VAL A 178 -5.47 7.57 0.16
N LEU A 179 -4.65 8.30 -0.58
CA LEU A 179 -5.05 9.35 -1.49
C LEU A 179 -5.18 8.84 -2.93
N LEU A 180 -6.26 9.24 -3.58
CA LEU A 180 -6.58 9.03 -4.99
C LEU A 180 -6.67 10.42 -5.66
N PRO A 181 -5.57 10.91 -6.25
CA PRO A 181 -5.49 12.25 -6.83
C PRO A 181 -6.05 12.31 -8.24
N THR A 182 -6.55 13.49 -8.60
CA THR A 182 -6.86 13.88 -9.97
C THR A 182 -5.91 14.97 -10.43
N GLU A 183 -5.78 15.14 -11.74
CA GLU A 183 -4.97 16.23 -12.32
C GLU A 183 -5.57 17.63 -12.12
N ASN A 184 -6.81 17.71 -11.62
CA ASN A 184 -7.46 18.97 -11.26
C ASN A 184 -7.20 19.35 -9.78
N GLY A 185 -6.28 18.66 -9.11
CA GLY A 185 -5.93 18.93 -7.72
C GLY A 185 -6.88 18.33 -6.68
N GLN A 186 -7.96 17.67 -7.09
CA GLN A 186 -8.86 17.00 -6.14
C GLN A 186 -8.24 15.70 -5.64
N LEU A 187 -8.29 15.48 -4.34
CA LEU A 187 -7.83 14.29 -3.64
C LEU A 187 -9.05 13.56 -3.07
N TYR A 188 -9.31 12.35 -3.54
CA TYR A 188 -10.28 11.43 -2.94
C TYR A 188 -9.54 10.40 -2.08
N GLY A 189 -10.24 9.62 -1.27
CA GLY A 189 -9.57 8.61 -0.47
C GLY A 189 -10.28 8.22 0.81
N GLU A 190 -9.52 7.62 1.71
CA GLU A 190 -9.97 7.20 3.03
C GLU A 190 -8.85 7.37 4.05
N PHE A 191 -9.20 7.79 5.26
CA PHE A 191 -8.25 7.85 6.38
C PHE A 191 -8.04 6.45 6.97
N VAL A 192 -6.78 6.14 7.28
CA VAL A 192 -6.42 4.85 7.85
C VAL A 192 -6.64 4.93 9.36
N SER A 193 -7.73 4.33 9.84
CA SER A 193 -8.01 4.19 11.27
C SER A 193 -7.99 2.72 11.69
N HIS A 194 -7.64 2.46 12.96
CA HIS A 194 -7.68 1.12 13.56
C HIS A 194 -6.95 0.02 12.76
N PHE A 195 -5.77 0.36 12.24
CA PHE A 195 -4.98 -0.49 11.32
C PHE A 195 -4.67 -1.90 11.85
N LEU A 196 -4.67 -2.11 13.18
CA LEU A 196 -4.40 -3.42 13.77
C LEU A 196 -5.52 -4.45 13.52
N ASN A 197 -6.71 -4.04 13.09
CA ASN A 197 -7.82 -4.96 12.83
C ASN A 197 -7.88 -5.37 11.35
N VAL A 198 -7.58 -6.64 11.03
CA VAL A 198 -7.65 -7.17 9.65
C VAL A 198 -9.00 -6.94 8.96
N SER A 199 -10.13 -7.05 9.69
CA SER A 199 -11.45 -6.82 9.07
C SER A 199 -11.69 -5.35 8.73
N ARG A 200 -11.11 -4.42 9.50
CA ARG A 200 -11.15 -2.99 9.18
C ARG A 200 -10.26 -2.68 7.99
N ARG A 201 -9.04 -3.25 7.93
CA ARG A 201 -8.18 -3.06 6.75
C ARG A 201 -8.81 -3.60 5.46
N ILE A 202 -9.47 -4.76 5.52
CA ILE A 202 -10.24 -5.30 4.39
C ILE A 202 -11.37 -4.33 3.98
N ALA A 203 -12.11 -3.77 4.93
CA ALA A 203 -13.16 -2.79 4.63
C ALA A 203 -12.61 -1.50 3.99
N ILE A 204 -11.50 -0.96 4.52
CA ILE A 204 -10.81 0.22 3.95
C ILE A 204 -10.35 -0.08 2.53
N GLY A 205 -9.70 -1.24 2.29
CA GLY A 205 -9.25 -1.64 0.95
C GLY A 205 -10.39 -1.71 -0.07
N LYS A 206 -11.54 -2.27 0.32
CA LYS A 206 -12.74 -2.29 -0.53
C LYS A 206 -13.33 -0.90 -0.75
N LYS A 207 -13.36 -0.04 0.27
CA LYS A 207 -13.85 1.35 0.12
C LYS A 207 -12.97 2.14 -0.86
N ILE A 208 -11.64 2.04 -0.75
CA ILE A 208 -10.70 2.64 -1.70
C ILE A 208 -10.91 2.09 -3.10
N ALA A 209 -11.08 0.77 -3.26
CA ALA A 209 -11.39 0.16 -4.55
C ALA A 209 -12.67 0.73 -5.17
N ASN A 210 -13.74 0.84 -4.38
CA ASN A 210 -15.02 1.34 -4.84
C ASN A 210 -14.95 2.83 -5.24
N ILE A 211 -14.15 3.65 -4.53
CA ILE A 211 -13.85 5.04 -4.95
C ILE A 211 -13.04 5.04 -6.25
N LEU A 212 -11.96 4.25 -6.31
CA LEU A 212 -11.03 4.20 -7.46
C LEU A 212 -11.73 3.81 -8.77
N PHE A 213 -12.70 2.90 -8.69
CA PHE A 213 -13.45 2.42 -9.86
C PHE A 213 -14.80 3.10 -10.04
N TYR A 214 -15.07 4.19 -9.32
CA TYR A 214 -16.33 4.91 -9.48
C TYR A 214 -16.45 5.50 -10.91
N PRO A 215 -17.57 5.35 -11.63
CA PRO A 215 -17.65 5.58 -13.08
C PRO A 215 -17.10 6.93 -13.57
N TYR A 216 -17.39 8.04 -12.88
CA TYR A 216 -16.92 9.37 -13.29
C TYR A 216 -15.52 9.75 -12.76
N LEU A 217 -14.98 9.00 -11.79
CA LEU A 217 -13.68 9.25 -11.19
C LEU A 217 -12.58 8.38 -11.79
N TYR A 218 -12.90 7.13 -12.12
CA TYR A 218 -11.95 6.17 -12.68
C TYR A 218 -11.13 6.74 -13.86
N PRO A 219 -11.74 7.41 -14.88
CA PRO A 219 -10.96 8.00 -15.97
C PRO A 219 -9.96 9.06 -15.48
N ARG A 220 -10.31 9.82 -14.43
CA ARG A 220 -9.45 10.88 -13.86
C ARG A 220 -8.27 10.27 -13.11
N PHE A 221 -8.51 9.22 -12.33
CA PHE A 221 -7.44 8.50 -11.62
C PHE A 221 -6.51 7.77 -12.58
N LEU A 222 -7.06 7.12 -13.61
CA LEU A 222 -6.25 6.46 -14.63
C LEU A 222 -5.40 7.45 -15.42
N SER A 223 -5.98 8.60 -15.77
CA SER A 223 -5.27 9.70 -16.42
C SER A 223 -4.08 10.16 -15.57
N PHE A 224 -4.32 10.45 -14.29
CA PHE A 224 -3.26 10.82 -13.35
C PHE A 224 -2.17 9.75 -13.32
N ALA A 225 -2.55 8.47 -13.17
CA ALA A 225 -1.60 7.38 -13.04
C ALA A 225 -0.69 7.23 -14.27
N ARG A 226 -1.21 7.52 -15.47
CA ARG A 226 -0.47 7.47 -16.74
C ARG A 226 0.47 8.66 -16.93
N ARG A 227 0.02 9.86 -16.59
CA ARG A 227 0.77 11.11 -16.87
C ARG A 227 1.81 11.44 -15.80
N VAL A 228 1.57 11.02 -14.57
CA VAL A 228 2.43 11.37 -13.43
C VAL A 228 3.44 10.26 -13.17
N ALA A 229 4.72 10.59 -13.33
CA ALA A 229 5.83 9.68 -13.10
C ALA A 229 5.91 9.24 -11.63
N ILE A 230 6.01 7.93 -11.42
CA ILE A 230 6.17 7.35 -10.08
C ILE A 230 7.60 7.61 -9.57
N SER A 231 7.69 8.37 -8.49
CA SER A 231 8.91 8.81 -7.80
C SER A 231 8.91 8.46 -6.30
N GLY A 232 7.73 8.17 -5.74
CA GLY A 232 7.51 8.01 -4.31
C GLY A 232 7.49 9.35 -3.55
N SER A 233 7.39 10.50 -4.22
CA SER A 233 7.35 11.82 -3.56
C SER A 233 5.93 12.37 -3.51
N ARG A 234 5.62 13.13 -2.47
CA ARG A 234 4.35 13.85 -2.35
C ARG A 234 4.13 14.88 -3.48
N LYS A 235 5.21 15.33 -4.14
CA LYS A 235 5.14 16.19 -5.33
C LYS A 235 4.31 15.59 -6.47
N GLU A 236 4.19 14.25 -6.53
CA GLU A 236 3.28 13.60 -7.49
C GLU A 236 1.84 14.11 -7.37
N TYR A 237 1.40 14.41 -6.15
CA TYR A 237 0.05 14.80 -5.81
C TYR A 237 -0.07 16.34 -5.74
N GLU A 238 0.85 16.98 -5.02
CA GLU A 238 0.80 18.43 -4.73
C GLU A 238 1.06 19.32 -5.96
N GLN A 239 1.64 18.80 -7.05
CA GLN A 239 1.85 19.59 -8.28
C GLN A 239 0.54 20.07 -8.92
N PHE A 240 -0.60 19.48 -8.56
CA PHE A 240 -1.92 19.87 -9.05
C PHE A 240 -2.72 20.67 -8.03
N THR A 241 -2.18 20.94 -6.84
CA THR A 241 -2.87 21.66 -5.77
C THR A 241 -2.28 23.05 -5.57
N GLU A 242 -3.06 23.97 -5.01
CA GLU A 242 -2.61 25.31 -4.62
C GLU A 242 -1.88 25.31 -3.25
N GLU A 243 -1.71 24.15 -2.63
CA GLU A 243 -1.07 24.04 -1.32
C GLU A 243 0.45 24.22 -1.45
N LYS A 244 1.08 24.80 -0.43
CA LYS A 244 2.52 24.99 -0.41
C LYS A 244 3.22 23.62 -0.44
N LEU A 245 4.03 23.41 -1.48
CA LEU A 245 4.80 22.18 -1.67
C LEU A 245 5.66 21.88 -0.43
N ILE A 246 5.42 20.74 0.20
CA ILE A 246 6.38 20.20 1.16
C ILE A 246 7.45 19.52 0.33
N HIS A 247 8.64 20.13 0.26
CA HIS A 247 9.74 19.58 -0.50
C HIS A 247 10.22 18.26 0.14
N SER A 248 9.82 17.13 -0.46
CA SER A 248 10.52 15.86 -0.33
C SER A 248 11.21 15.53 -1.66
N ASN A 249 12.44 14.98 -1.56
CA ASN A 249 13.12 14.41 -2.73
C ASN A 249 12.50 13.04 -3.09
N PRO A 250 12.64 12.59 -4.34
CA PRO A 250 12.30 11.24 -4.77
C PRO A 250 12.83 10.14 -3.83
N LEU A 251 12.10 9.02 -3.73
CA LEU A 251 12.44 7.93 -2.81
C LEU A 251 13.86 7.40 -3.01
N LYS A 252 14.27 7.27 -4.28
CA LYS A 252 15.61 6.79 -4.67
C LYS A 252 16.76 7.67 -4.15
N ASP A 253 16.48 8.94 -3.83
CA ASP A 253 17.47 9.88 -3.33
C ASP A 253 17.66 9.75 -1.82
N PHE A 254 16.65 9.22 -1.11
CA PHE A 254 16.69 9.02 0.34
C PHE A 254 17.03 7.59 0.75
N TYR A 255 16.57 6.60 -0.02
CA TYR A 255 16.62 5.21 0.37
C TYR A 255 17.14 4.33 -0.78
N ARG A 256 18.11 3.47 -0.44
CA ARG A 256 18.61 2.43 -1.35
C ARG A 256 17.68 1.22 -1.32
N ASN A 257 17.79 0.36 -2.34
CA ASN A 257 17.10 -0.92 -2.39
C ASN A 257 17.37 -1.72 -1.11
N THR A 258 16.30 -2.15 -0.45
CA THR A 258 16.37 -2.88 0.82
C THR A 258 16.34 -4.37 0.52
N GLN A 259 17.32 -5.11 1.03
CA GLN A 259 17.32 -6.56 0.93
C GLN A 259 16.32 -7.13 1.94
N HIS A 260 15.45 -8.00 1.45
CA HIS A 260 14.44 -8.67 2.26
C HIS A 260 14.61 -10.18 2.11
N HIS A 261 14.34 -10.88 3.20
CA HIS A 261 14.22 -12.33 3.24
C HIS A 261 12.88 -12.68 3.88
N MET A 262 12.25 -13.73 3.38
CA MET A 262 11.00 -14.20 3.94
C MET A 262 11.29 -15.00 5.21
N THR A 263 11.23 -14.35 6.37
CA THR A 263 11.52 -14.96 7.68
C THR A 263 10.28 -15.44 8.41
N ASP A 264 9.11 -14.90 8.04
CA ASP A 264 7.87 -15.01 8.84
C ASP A 264 6.80 -15.87 8.17
N TYR A 265 7.18 -16.70 7.19
CA TYR A 265 6.22 -17.57 6.52
C TYR A 265 5.83 -18.74 7.44
N LYS A 266 4.63 -18.67 8.01
CA LYS A 266 4.04 -19.74 8.84
C LYS A 266 3.16 -20.72 8.07
N GLY A 267 3.22 -20.71 6.74
CA GLY A 267 2.32 -21.51 5.90
C GLY A 267 1.16 -20.71 5.32
N ASP A 268 0.26 -21.43 4.66
CA ASP A 268 -0.94 -20.87 4.04
C ASP A 268 -1.90 -20.33 5.12
N TRP A 269 -2.09 -19.01 5.15
CA TRP A 269 -2.95 -18.35 6.13
C TRP A 269 -4.40 -18.84 6.13
N SER A 270 -4.87 -19.34 4.99
CA SER A 270 -6.25 -19.83 4.84
C SER A 270 -6.47 -21.16 5.56
N SER A 271 -5.41 -21.87 5.95
CA SER A 271 -5.49 -23.10 6.74
C SER A 271 -5.89 -22.87 8.20
N TYR A 272 -5.57 -21.70 8.76
CA TYR A 272 -5.83 -21.37 10.16
C TYR A 272 -6.74 -20.13 10.35
N THR A 273 -7.16 -19.47 9.26
CA THR A 273 -8.03 -18.30 9.32
C THR A 273 -9.37 -18.56 8.66
N LYS A 274 -10.45 -18.44 9.44
CA LYS A 274 -11.81 -18.56 8.90
C LYS A 274 -12.21 -17.29 8.13
N ILE A 275 -12.53 -17.46 6.85
CA ILE A 275 -13.06 -16.41 6.00
C ILE A 275 -14.45 -15.98 6.48
N LYS A 276 -14.61 -14.70 6.80
CA LYS A 276 -15.84 -14.15 7.37
C LYS A 276 -16.79 -13.73 6.25
N LYS A 277 -18.09 -14.08 6.34
CA LYS A 277 -19.12 -13.65 5.38
C LYS A 277 -19.13 -12.13 5.15
N LYS A 278 -18.87 -11.34 6.20
CA LYS A 278 -18.80 -9.87 6.12
C LYS A 278 -17.67 -9.35 5.23
N TRP A 279 -16.60 -10.11 5.01
CA TRP A 279 -15.50 -9.67 4.15
C TRP A 279 -15.93 -9.55 2.68
N TRP A 280 -16.94 -10.32 2.27
CA TRP A 280 -17.52 -10.30 0.92
C TRP A 280 -18.64 -9.28 0.73
N LYS A 281 -19.15 -8.67 1.80
CA LYS A 281 -20.20 -7.65 1.69
C LYS A 281 -19.61 -6.41 1.04
N GLU A 282 -20.37 -5.79 0.15
CA GLU A 282 -20.00 -4.48 -0.38
C GLU A 282 -20.01 -3.42 0.74
N GLU A 283 -19.10 -2.47 0.64
CA GLU A 283 -19.06 -1.33 1.57
C GLU A 283 -19.93 -0.22 1.00
N ASN A 284 -20.91 0.24 1.78
CA ASN A 284 -21.76 1.35 1.39
C ASN A 284 -20.93 2.63 1.30
N ILE A 285 -21.03 3.33 0.17
CA ILE A 285 -20.48 4.67 0.01
C ILE A 285 -21.66 5.63 -0.15
N GLU A 286 -21.98 6.36 0.92
CA GLU A 286 -23.07 7.33 0.93
C GLU A 286 -22.75 8.53 0.03
N GLN A 287 -21.52 9.03 0.10
CA GLN A 287 -21.07 10.16 -0.71
C GLN A 287 -19.57 10.07 -1.00
N ILE A 288 -19.18 10.37 -2.25
CA ILE A 288 -17.78 10.49 -2.64
C ILE A 288 -17.46 11.96 -2.84
N VAL A 289 -16.75 12.54 -1.88
CA VAL A 289 -16.30 13.93 -1.92
C VAL A 289 -14.77 14.00 -1.82
N PRO A 290 -14.14 15.04 -2.39
CA PRO A 290 -12.72 15.28 -2.16
C PRO A 290 -12.43 15.52 -0.67
N ILE A 291 -11.34 14.95 -0.18
CA ILE A 291 -10.85 15.05 1.21
C ILE A 291 -9.72 16.07 1.37
N ASN A 292 -9.47 16.92 0.36
CA ASN A 292 -8.40 17.93 0.34
C ASN A 292 -8.30 18.70 1.64
N SER A 293 -9.38 19.40 2.00
CA SER A 293 -9.41 20.32 3.15
C SER A 293 -9.09 19.58 4.45
N GLU A 294 -9.72 18.42 4.68
CA GLU A 294 -9.47 17.63 5.89
C GLU A 294 -8.04 17.10 5.94
N PHE A 295 -7.52 16.59 4.82
CA PHE A 295 -6.16 16.08 4.73
C PHE A 295 -5.14 17.19 5.03
N TYR A 296 -5.21 18.33 4.35
CA TYR A 296 -4.26 19.42 4.55
C TYR A 296 -4.44 20.13 5.89
N GLN A 297 -5.65 20.18 6.44
CA GLN A 297 -5.86 20.65 7.81
C GLN A 297 -5.10 19.75 8.80
N LYS A 298 -5.23 18.43 8.71
CA LYS A 298 -4.46 17.48 9.54
C LYS A 298 -2.93 17.65 9.37
N ARG A 299 -2.45 17.96 8.17
CA ARG A 299 -1.02 18.24 7.94
C ARG A 299 -0.56 19.57 8.55
N LYS A 300 -1.41 20.61 8.52
CA LYS A 300 -1.14 21.88 9.21
C LYS A 300 -1.06 21.67 10.73
N TRP A 301 -1.97 20.87 11.31
CA TRP A 301 -1.90 20.48 12.73
C TRP A 301 -0.61 19.73 13.07
N LEU A 302 -0.20 18.76 12.25
CA LEU A 302 1.06 18.02 12.46
C LEU A 302 2.28 18.95 12.47
N LYS A 303 2.31 19.94 11.56
CA LYS A 303 3.39 20.94 11.51
C LYS A 303 3.38 21.85 12.75
N GLN A 304 2.21 22.31 13.20
CA GLN A 304 2.11 23.15 14.40
C GLN A 304 2.60 22.40 15.66
N LEU A 305 2.21 21.13 15.80
CA LEU A 305 2.66 20.28 16.91
C LEU A 305 4.18 20.05 16.88
N SER A 306 4.78 19.95 15.69
CA SER A 306 6.24 19.79 15.58
C SER A 306 7.00 21.04 16.03
N THR A 307 6.53 22.23 15.64
CA THR A 307 7.12 23.52 16.06
C THR A 307 7.06 23.71 17.58
N ILE A 308 5.94 23.41 18.22
CA ILE A 308 5.79 23.54 19.69
C ILE A 308 6.80 22.64 20.41
N LYS A 309 6.95 21.39 19.95
CA LYS A 309 7.88 20.43 20.54
C LYS A 309 9.35 20.85 20.38
N SER A 310 9.73 21.43 19.23
CA SER A 310 11.08 21.95 19.04
C SER A 310 11.38 23.10 19.99
N SER A 311 10.44 24.01 20.21
CA SER A 311 10.64 25.15 21.13
C SER A 311 10.84 24.71 22.58
N ILE A 312 10.04 23.75 23.05
CA ILE A 312 10.18 23.18 24.41
C ILE A 312 11.55 22.50 24.58
N LYS A 313 12.03 21.80 23.55
CA LYS A 313 13.34 21.13 23.59
C LYS A 313 14.50 22.13 23.65
N HIS A 314 14.40 23.25 22.92
CA HIS A 314 15.41 24.31 22.96
C HIS A 314 15.48 24.98 24.34
N GLU A 315 14.32 25.33 24.95
CA GLU A 315 14.30 25.92 26.30
C GLU A 315 14.86 25.00 27.40
N SER A 316 14.74 23.68 27.25
CA SER A 316 15.28 22.72 28.21
C SER A 316 16.80 22.53 28.12
N VAL A 317 17.41 22.85 26.98
CA VAL A 317 18.87 22.76 26.76
C VAL A 317 19.57 24.06 27.14
N GLU A 318 18.90 25.21 27.03
CA GLU A 318 19.46 26.50 27.50
C GLU A 318 19.40 26.67 29.03
N LYS A 319 18.63 25.84 29.74
CA LYS A 319 18.50 25.86 31.20
C LYS A 319 19.33 24.78 31.92
N SER A 320 20.11 23.98 31.19
CA SER A 320 21.03 22.95 31.70
C SER A 320 22.46 23.32 31.37
#